data_AF-A0A6B3GJY4-F1
#
_entry.id   AF-A0A6B3GJY4-F1
#
_cell.length_a   1.000
_cell.length_b   1.000
_cell.length_c   1.000
_cell.angle_alpha   90.00
_cell.angle_beta   90.00
_cell.angle_gamma   90.00
#
_symmetry.space_group_name_H-M   'P 1'
#
loop_
_entity.id
_entity.type
_entity.pdbx_description
1 polymer ?
#
loop_
_entity_poly.entity_id
_entity_poly.type
_entity_poly.pdbx_seq_one_letter_code
_entity_poly.pdbx_strand_id
1 'polypeptide(L)'
;MRADLILPILVLAAALAAAVYSYRGRRRRVSTRTTPGGSEMWGAGGDTRTPALSPAEALAHAEDAIRIRAAQVAAASPDAPPAALAAAEAALTTARTELAEARRQWAKGEDPAAVREHSTRADAVLKAEAPAFAALRRG
;
A
#
# COMPACT_ATOMS: atom_id res chain seq x y z
N MET A 1 2.59 -14.06 -36.62
CA MET A 1 1.95 -13.24 -35.57
C MET A 1 2.81 -13.29 -34.31
N ARG A 2 3.72 -12.33 -34.10
CA ARG A 2 4.60 -12.23 -32.92
C ARG A 2 4.83 -10.76 -32.51
N ALA A 3 3.82 -9.91 -32.71
CA ALA A 3 3.91 -8.48 -32.38
C ALA A 3 3.15 -8.11 -31.09
N ASP A 4 2.21 -8.95 -30.63
CA ASP A 4 1.29 -8.60 -29.53
C ASP A 4 1.89 -8.68 -28.11
N LEU A 5 3.06 -9.31 -27.94
CA LEU A 5 3.72 -9.41 -26.63
C LEU A 5 4.67 -8.25 -26.33
N ILE A 6 5.07 -7.49 -27.35
CA ILE A 6 6.08 -6.43 -27.18
C ILE A 6 5.47 -5.24 -26.42
N LEU A 7 4.23 -4.90 -26.74
CA LEU A 7 3.51 -3.79 -26.10
C LEU A 7 3.31 -3.97 -24.58
N PRO A 8 2.79 -5.11 -24.07
CA PRO A 8 2.63 -5.30 -22.63
C PRO A 8 3.97 -5.37 -21.89
N ILE A 9 5.02 -5.95 -22.49
CA ILE A 9 6.36 -6.00 -21.90
C ILE A 9 6.94 -4.59 -21.74
N LEU A 10 6.77 -3.73 -22.75
CA LEU A 10 7.22 -2.34 -22.69
C LEU A 10 6.47 -1.53 -21.63
N VAL A 11 5.16 -1.75 -21.49
CA VAL A 11 4.34 -1.10 -20.44
C VAL A 11 4.82 -1.54 -19.05
N LEU A 12 5.09 -2.83 -18.86
CA LEU A 12 5.57 -3.35 -17.57
C LEU A 12 6.97 -2.82 -17.23
N ALA A 13 7.87 -2.75 -18.21
CA ALA A 13 9.20 -2.21 -18.05
C ALA A 13 9.17 -0.71 -17.71
N ALA A 14 8.29 0.07 -18.36
CA ALA A 14 8.12 1.49 -18.09
C ALA A 14 7.57 1.74 -16.67
N ALA A 15 6.60 0.93 -16.23
CA ALA A 15 6.04 1.03 -14.88
C ALA A 15 7.09 0.70 -13.80
N LEU A 16 7.90 -0.34 -14.01
CA LEU A 16 9.02 -0.70 -13.13
C LEU A 16 10.08 0.40 -13.06
N ALA A 17 10.44 0.97 -14.21
CA ALA A 17 11.41 2.07 -14.28
C ALA A 17 10.90 3.33 -13.54
N ALA A 18 9.61 3.68 -13.70
CA ALA A 18 9.00 4.80 -13.01
C ALA A 18 8.94 4.59 -11.48
N ALA A 19 8.64 3.36 -11.03
CA ALA A 19 8.63 3.01 -9.61
C ALA A 19 10.03 3.09 -8.98
N VAL A 20 11.07 2.58 -9.67
CA VAL A 20 12.45 2.66 -9.19
C VAL A 20 12.96 4.11 -9.19
N TYR A 21 12.61 4.90 -10.21
CA TYR A 21 13.01 6.30 -10.31
C TYR A 21 12.37 7.15 -9.20
N SER A 22 11.07 6.99 -8.95
CA SER A 22 10.38 7.69 -7.86
C SER A 22 10.93 7.29 -6.49
N TYR A 23 11.20 5.99 -6.29
CA TYR A 23 11.84 5.48 -5.07
C TYR A 23 13.25 6.08 -4.85
N ARG A 24 14.09 6.14 -5.89
CA ARG A 24 15.42 6.78 -5.81
C ARG A 24 15.34 8.29 -5.59
N GLY A 25 14.38 8.99 -6.20
CA GLY A 25 14.14 10.41 -5.98
C GLY A 25 13.75 10.72 -4.53
N ARG A 26 12.87 9.90 -3.95
CA ARG A 26 12.47 9.98 -2.54
C ARG A 26 13.67 9.75 -1.62
N ARG A 27 14.53 8.77 -1.94
CA ARG A 27 15.75 8.45 -1.17
C ARG A 27 16.80 9.58 -1.22
N ARG A 28 16.97 10.27 -2.35
CA ARG A 28 17.91 11.40 -2.46
C ARG A 28 17.49 12.59 -1.61
N ARG A 29 16.19 12.90 -1.50
CA ARG A 29 15.67 13.99 -0.65
C ARG A 29 15.85 13.74 0.85
N VAL A 30 15.95 12.48 1.27
CA VAL A 30 16.23 12.10 2.65
C VAL A 30 17.74 12.13 2.95
N SER A 31 18.59 11.94 1.94
CA SER A 31 20.05 11.82 2.12
C SER A 31 20.83 13.14 2.04
N THR A 32 20.24 14.22 1.54
CA THR A 32 20.93 15.53 1.40
C THR A 32 20.52 16.52 2.49
N ARG A 33 20.47 16.07 3.74
CA ARG A 33 20.47 16.95 4.91
C ARG A 33 21.68 16.64 5.79
N THR A 34 22.86 16.85 5.22
CA THR A 34 24.08 17.12 5.99
C THR A 34 23.92 18.50 6.62
N THR A 35 23.57 18.54 7.89
CA THR A 35 23.63 19.75 8.72
C THR A 35 25.07 19.94 9.19
N PRO A 36 25.78 21.03 8.83
CA PRO A 36 27.00 21.38 9.52
C PRO A 36 26.64 22.12 10.81
N GLY A 37 26.93 21.51 11.96
CA GLY A 37 26.95 22.17 13.27
C GLY A 37 25.60 22.36 13.95
N GLY A 38 25.46 21.77 15.14
CA GLY A 38 24.33 22.05 16.04
C GLY A 38 24.08 20.94 17.06
N SER A 39 25.00 20.85 18.03
CA SER A 39 24.86 20.30 19.39
C SER A 39 23.79 19.24 19.71
N GLU A 40 24.29 18.14 20.25
CA GLU A 40 23.64 17.12 21.07
C GLU A 40 22.54 17.65 21.99
N MET A 41 21.42 16.91 22.04
CA MET A 41 20.68 16.46 23.24
C MET A 41 19.23 16.16 22.84
N TRP A 42 18.97 15.00 22.24
CA TRP A 42 17.64 14.39 22.28
C TRP A 42 17.78 12.97 22.80
N GLY A 43 16.96 12.69 23.82
CA GLY A 43 17.10 11.59 24.75
C GLY A 43 17.13 10.20 24.13
N ALA A 44 17.80 9.34 24.86
CA ALA A 44 17.81 7.91 24.70
C ALA A 44 16.38 7.31 24.72
N GLY A 45 16.20 6.27 23.91
CA GLY A 45 15.19 5.24 24.13
C GLY A 45 13.88 5.46 23.37
N GLY A 46 13.68 4.66 22.32
CA GLY A 46 12.33 4.33 21.88
C GLY A 46 12.10 4.48 20.38
N ASP A 47 12.02 3.32 19.75
CA ASP A 47 11.32 3.05 18.49
C ASP A 47 12.04 3.39 17.18
N THR A 48 12.48 2.33 16.52
CA THR A 48 12.56 2.23 15.05
C THR A 48 11.15 2.28 14.43
N ARG A 49 10.31 3.25 14.83
CA ARG A 49 9.02 3.52 14.20
C ARG A 49 9.31 4.03 12.81
N THR A 50 8.93 3.24 11.81
CA THR A 50 8.72 3.70 10.44
C THR A 50 8.12 5.11 10.48
N PRO A 51 8.69 6.10 9.78
CA PRO A 51 8.17 7.45 9.84
C PRO A 51 6.67 7.44 9.53
N ALA A 52 5.88 8.02 10.42
CA ALA A 52 4.42 8.03 10.28
C ALA A 52 4.05 8.71 8.96
N LEU A 53 3.31 8.00 8.10
CA LEU A 53 2.83 8.54 6.83
C LEU A 53 1.95 9.77 7.10
N SER A 54 2.05 10.78 6.23
CA SER A 54 1.06 11.85 6.22
C SER A 54 -0.34 11.26 5.92
N PRO A 55 -1.45 11.91 6.29
CA PRO A 55 -2.78 11.37 6.04
C PRO A 55 -3.05 11.11 4.55
N ALA A 56 -2.55 11.99 3.66
CA ALA A 56 -2.64 11.80 2.21
C ALA A 56 -1.88 10.55 1.75
N GLU A 57 -0.66 10.34 2.28
CA GLU A 57 0.15 9.17 1.94
C GLU A 57 -0.46 7.88 2.50
N ALA A 58 -1.04 7.92 3.69
CA ALA A 58 -1.74 6.78 4.29
C ALA A 58 -2.96 6.37 3.45
N LEU A 59 -3.75 7.37 3.01
CA LEU A 59 -4.90 7.15 2.15
C LEU A 59 -4.50 6.52 0.81
N ALA A 60 -3.52 7.12 0.12
CA ALA A 60 -3.02 6.61 -1.16
C ALA A 60 -2.43 5.19 -1.01
N HIS A 61 -1.71 4.91 0.08
CA HIS A 61 -1.18 3.59 0.36
C HIS A 61 -2.29 2.55 0.53
N ALA A 62 -3.35 2.87 1.28
CA ALA A 62 -4.49 1.97 1.45
C ALA A 62 -5.24 1.72 0.12
N GLU A 63 -5.40 2.77 -0.70
CA GLU A 63 -5.98 2.64 -2.05
C GLU A 63 -5.17 1.69 -2.94
N ASP A 64 -3.85 1.84 -2.95
CA ASP A 64 -2.95 0.97 -3.71
C ASP A 64 -2.97 -0.47 -3.21
N ALA A 65 -2.99 -0.67 -1.89
CA ALA A 65 -3.09 -2.00 -1.30
C ALA A 65 -4.40 -2.70 -1.72
N ILE A 66 -5.54 -2.01 -1.66
CA ILE A 66 -6.84 -2.56 -2.10
C ILE A 66 -6.80 -2.88 -3.59
N ARG A 67 -6.25 -1.99 -4.43
CA ARG A 67 -6.13 -2.21 -5.87
C ARG A 67 -5.30 -3.46 -6.19
N ILE A 68 -4.15 -3.62 -5.54
CA ILE A 68 -3.27 -4.79 -5.71
C ILE A 68 -3.96 -6.07 -5.26
N ARG A 69 -4.62 -6.06 -4.09
CA ARG A 69 -5.32 -7.24 -3.56
C ARG A 69 -6.55 -7.62 -4.38
N ALA A 70 -7.30 -6.64 -4.90
CA ALA A 70 -8.40 -6.89 -5.81
C ALA A 70 -7.92 -7.53 -7.12
N ALA A 71 -6.78 -7.08 -7.66
CA ALA A 71 -6.17 -7.71 -8.83
C ALA A 71 -5.73 -9.15 -8.55
N GLN A 72 -5.25 -9.46 -7.34
CA GLN A 72 -4.92 -10.83 -6.93
C GLN A 72 -6.15 -11.74 -6.87
N VAL A 73 -7.27 -11.22 -6.35
CA VAL A 73 -8.55 -11.96 -6.33
C VAL A 73 -9.06 -12.21 -7.75
N ALA A 74 -9.01 -11.21 -8.63
CA ALA A 74 -9.40 -11.38 -10.02
C ALA A 74 -8.50 -12.35 -10.80
N ALA A 75 -7.24 -12.50 -10.39
CA ALA A 75 -6.27 -13.42 -10.97
C ALA A 75 -6.14 -14.74 -10.18
N ALA A 76 -7.08 -15.06 -9.30
CA ALA A 76 -7.04 -16.27 -8.49
C ALA A 76 -6.97 -17.53 -9.38
N SER A 77 -6.15 -18.50 -8.97
CA SER A 77 -6.06 -19.80 -9.63
C SER A 77 -7.43 -20.50 -9.62
N PRO A 78 -7.80 -21.24 -10.68
CA PRO A 78 -9.02 -22.07 -10.67
C PRO A 78 -9.01 -23.14 -9.56
N ASP A 79 -7.83 -23.57 -9.11
CA ASP A 79 -7.67 -24.54 -8.02
C ASP A 79 -7.59 -23.88 -6.64
N ALA A 80 -7.77 -22.56 -6.55
CA ALA A 80 -7.70 -21.85 -5.29
C ALA A 80 -8.80 -22.34 -4.32
N PRO A 81 -8.49 -22.51 -3.02
CA PRO A 81 -9.47 -22.94 -2.04
C PRO A 81 -10.65 -21.94 -1.97
N PRO A 82 -11.91 -22.40 -2.07
CA PRO A 82 -13.09 -21.51 -2.02
C PRO A 82 -13.15 -20.68 -0.73
N ALA A 83 -12.72 -21.25 0.39
CA ALA A 83 -12.65 -20.55 1.68
C ALA A 83 -11.62 -19.40 1.66
N ALA A 84 -10.50 -19.56 0.94
CA ALA A 84 -9.50 -18.50 0.81
C ALA A 84 -10.00 -17.35 -0.07
N LEU A 85 -10.74 -17.67 -1.13
CA LEU A 85 -11.39 -16.66 -1.97
C LEU A 85 -12.42 -15.86 -1.17
N ALA A 86 -13.30 -16.53 -0.43
CA ALA A 86 -14.30 -15.89 0.41
C ALA A 86 -13.66 -14.98 1.48
N ALA A 87 -12.58 -15.45 2.15
CA ALA A 87 -11.86 -14.64 3.14
C ALA A 87 -11.20 -13.40 2.51
N ALA A 88 -10.58 -13.55 1.34
CA ALA A 88 -9.96 -12.45 0.61
C ALA A 88 -10.98 -11.39 0.16
N GLU A 89 -12.16 -11.82 -0.31
CA GLU A 89 -13.26 -10.93 -0.69
C GLU A 89 -13.89 -10.21 0.51
N ALA A 90 -14.06 -10.90 1.63
CA ALA A 90 -14.51 -10.31 2.88
C ALA A 90 -13.52 -9.25 3.38
N ALA A 91 -12.22 -9.55 3.34
CA ALA A 91 -11.16 -8.60 3.69
C ALA A 91 -11.19 -7.35 2.80
N LEU A 92 -11.35 -7.52 1.48
CA LEU A 92 -11.48 -6.42 0.53
C LEU A 92 -12.72 -5.56 0.81
N THR A 93 -13.83 -6.19 1.18
CA THR A 93 -15.07 -5.49 1.51
C THR A 93 -14.87 -4.61 2.75
N THR A 94 -14.32 -5.16 3.83
CA THR A 94 -14.03 -4.41 5.05
C THR A 94 -13.02 -3.30 4.79
N ALA A 95 -11.92 -3.57 4.07
CA ALA A 95 -10.92 -2.56 3.75
C ALA A 95 -11.50 -1.41 2.91
N ARG A 96 -12.42 -1.69 1.99
CA ARG A 96 -13.12 -0.66 1.21
C ARG A 96 -14.04 0.20 2.06
N THR A 97 -14.72 -0.38 3.05
CA THR A 97 -15.54 0.36 4.01
C THR A 97 -14.68 1.32 4.83
N GLU A 98 -13.55 0.84 5.34
CA GLU A 98 -12.60 1.67 6.09
C GLU A 98 -12.02 2.79 5.23
N LEU A 99 -11.65 2.49 3.99
CA LEU A 99 -11.17 3.50 3.04
C LEU A 99 -12.25 4.53 2.69
N ALA A 100 -13.53 4.13 2.60
CA ALA A 100 -14.63 5.05 2.36
C ALA A 100 -14.79 6.04 3.51
N GLU A 101 -14.69 5.58 4.76
CA GLU A 101 -14.69 6.47 5.93
C GLU A 101 -13.48 7.40 5.95
N ALA A 102 -12.27 6.91 5.63
CA ALA A 102 -11.10 7.76 5.49
C ALA A 102 -11.31 8.87 4.44
N ARG A 103 -11.92 8.55 3.29
CA ARG A 103 -12.25 9.55 2.26
C ARG A 103 -13.31 10.53 2.70
N ARG A 104 -14.33 10.10 3.46
CA ARG A 104 -15.33 11.01 4.04
C ARG A 104 -14.66 12.02 4.96
N GLN A 105 -13.80 11.55 5.88
CA GLN A 105 -13.07 12.42 6.80
C GLN A 105 -12.16 13.41 6.07
N TRP A 106 -11.45 12.93 5.04
CA TRP A 106 -10.61 13.77 4.19
C TRP A 106 -11.42 14.85 3.45
N ALA A 107 -12.56 14.48 2.85
CA ALA A 107 -13.41 15.40 2.09
C ALA A 107 -14.01 16.51 2.96
N LYS A 108 -14.31 16.21 4.24
CA LYS A 108 -14.81 17.20 5.19
C LYS A 108 -13.71 18.08 5.79
N GLY A 109 -12.44 17.69 5.67
CA GLY A 109 -11.31 18.38 6.29
C GLY A 109 -11.33 18.35 7.82
N GLU A 110 -12.07 17.41 8.42
CA GLU A 110 -12.39 17.40 9.85
C GLU A 110 -11.24 16.85 10.70
N ASP A 111 -10.74 15.66 10.37
CA ASP A 111 -9.76 14.97 11.23
C ASP A 111 -8.67 14.22 10.43
N PRO A 112 -7.45 14.78 10.31
CA PRO A 112 -6.33 14.11 9.67
C PRO A 112 -5.83 12.87 10.43
N ALA A 113 -6.09 12.76 11.74
CA ALA A 113 -5.77 11.56 12.52
C ALA A 113 -6.74 10.42 12.19
N ALA A 114 -8.04 10.69 12.12
CA ALA A 114 -9.04 9.71 11.69
C ALA A 114 -8.74 9.19 10.27
N VAL A 115 -8.35 10.06 9.32
CA VAL A 115 -7.95 9.63 7.97
C VAL A 115 -6.81 8.61 8.04
N ARG A 116 -5.77 8.87 8.85
CA ARG A 116 -4.65 7.91 9.03
C ARG A 116 -5.12 6.62 9.68
N GLU A 117 -5.96 6.71 10.70
CA GLU A 117 -6.43 5.55 11.44
C GLU A 117 -7.26 4.61 10.56
N HIS A 118 -8.27 5.13 9.87
CA HIS A 118 -9.10 4.37 8.95
C HIS A 118 -8.27 3.79 7.79
N SER A 119 -7.32 4.55 7.24
CA SER A 119 -6.41 4.04 6.21
C SER A 119 -5.51 2.92 6.72
N THR A 120 -5.04 3.02 7.97
CA THR A 120 -4.22 1.99 8.61
C THR A 120 -5.04 0.74 8.94
N ARG A 121 -6.29 0.91 9.39
CA ARG A 121 -7.23 -0.22 9.61
C ARG A 121 -7.53 -0.95 8.31
N ALA A 122 -7.75 -0.23 7.21
CA ALA A 122 -7.93 -0.83 5.88
C ALA A 122 -6.72 -1.73 5.50
N ASP A 123 -5.50 -1.21 5.67
CA ASP A 123 -4.27 -1.97 5.38
C ASP A 123 -4.07 -3.15 6.36
N ALA A 124 -4.38 -2.98 7.64
CA ALA A 124 -4.27 -4.01 8.66
C ALA A 124 -5.19 -5.21 8.37
N VAL A 125 -6.43 -4.97 7.93
CA VAL A 125 -7.37 -6.03 7.53
C VAL A 125 -6.80 -6.85 6.36
N LEU A 126 -6.24 -6.19 5.35
CA LEU A 126 -5.63 -6.88 4.22
C LEU A 126 -4.37 -7.67 4.61
N LYS A 127 -3.61 -7.18 5.60
CA LYS A 127 -2.43 -7.87 6.14
C LYS A 127 -2.80 -9.08 7.00
N ALA A 128 -3.87 -8.98 7.80
CA ALA A 128 -4.38 -10.08 8.60
C ALA A 128 -4.76 -11.28 7.71
N GLU A 129 -5.36 -11.00 6.55
CA GLU A 129 -5.78 -12.00 5.57
C GLU A 129 -4.70 -12.28 4.49
N ALA A 130 -3.45 -11.91 4.73
CA ALA A 130 -2.31 -12.29 3.88
C ALA A 130 -2.24 -13.79 3.53
N PRO A 131 -2.53 -14.77 4.43
CA PRO A 131 -2.53 -16.17 4.06
C PRO A 131 -3.61 -16.52 3.02
N ALA A 132 -4.80 -15.90 3.10
CA ALA A 132 -5.87 -16.09 2.12
C ALA A 132 -5.42 -15.64 0.73
N PHE A 133 -4.90 -14.41 0.62
CA PHE A 133 -4.35 -13.91 -0.65
C PHE A 133 -3.17 -14.74 -1.19
N ALA A 134 -2.34 -15.30 -0.30
CA ALA A 134 -1.24 -16.16 -0.71
C ALA A 134 -1.70 -17.52 -1.25
N ALA A 135 -2.82 -18.05 -0.76
CA ALA A 135 -3.43 -19.28 -1.24
C ALA A 135 -3.98 -19.14 -2.67
N LEU A 136 -4.44 -17.95 -3.06
CA LEU A 136 -5.00 -17.69 -4.39
C LEU A 136 -4.00 -17.87 -5.55
N ARG A 137 -2.69 -17.75 -5.29
CA ARG A 137 -1.63 -17.93 -6.32
C ARG A 137 -1.12 -19.35 -6.45
N ARG A 138 -1.39 -20.22 -5.47
CA ARG A 138 -0.88 -21.60 -5.46
C ARG A 138 -1.94 -22.50 -6.06
N GLY A 139 -1.94 -22.61 -7.38
CA GLY A 139 -2.46 -23.76 -8.13
C GLY A 139 -1.48 -24.09 -9.22
#